data_AF-A0A418RRR4-F1
#
_entry.id   AF-A0A418RRR4-F1
#
_cell.length_a   1.000
_cell.length_b   1.000
_cell.length_c   1.000
_cell.angle_alpha   90.00
_cell.angle_beta   90.00
_cell.angle_gamma   90.00
#
_symmetry.space_group_name_H-M   'P 1'
#
loop_
_entity.id
_entity.type
_entity.pdbx_description
1 polymer ?
#
loop_
_entity_poly.entity_id
_entity_poly.type
_entity_poly.pdbx_seq_one_letter_code
_entity_poly.pdbx_strand_id
1 'polypeptide(L)'
;MTGNAARIQAVQNITNRQPMPVSMPDSLANLWASDVFTLSKMKESLPKDVFKSVKKTIETGEALDVSIADIVALAMKDWALSKGALYYAHVFYPLTNA
;
A
#
# COMPACT_ATOMS: atom_id res chain seq x y z
N MET A 1 21.87 -21.95 -39.78
CA MET A 1 21.10 -21.99 -38.50
C MET A 1 19.97 -20.99 -38.59
N THR A 2 18.75 -21.44 -38.90
CA THR A 2 17.55 -20.58 -38.89
C THR A 2 17.13 -20.37 -37.44
N GLY A 3 17.58 -19.28 -36.83
CA GLY A 3 17.12 -18.90 -35.50
C GLY A 3 15.61 -18.66 -35.52
N ASN A 4 14.89 -19.19 -34.52
CA ASN A 4 13.46 -18.97 -34.36
C ASN A 4 13.14 -17.47 -34.44
N ALA A 5 12.33 -17.06 -35.41
CA ALA A 5 12.07 -15.66 -35.73
C ALA A 5 11.55 -14.85 -34.53
N ALA A 6 10.71 -15.46 -33.68
CA ALA A 6 10.20 -14.82 -32.48
C ALA A 6 11.31 -14.49 -31.46
N ARG A 7 12.32 -15.37 -31.35
CA ARG A 7 13.48 -15.12 -30.48
C ARG A 7 14.31 -13.95 -31.00
N ILE A 8 14.55 -13.89 -32.31
CA ILE A 8 15.33 -12.81 -32.92
C ILE A 8 14.60 -11.47 -32.73
N GLN A 9 13.29 -11.44 -32.95
CA GLN A 9 12.47 -10.26 -32.74
C GLN A 9 12.44 -9.82 -31.27
N ALA A 10 12.34 -10.75 -30.32
CA ALA A 10 12.40 -10.42 -28.89
C ALA A 10 13.75 -9.81 -28.50
N VAL A 11 14.87 -10.35 -28.99
CA VAL A 11 16.21 -9.78 -28.77
C VAL A 11 16.30 -8.37 -29.33
N GLN A 12 15.85 -8.16 -30.58
CA GLN A 12 15.83 -6.82 -31.19
C GLN A 12 14.99 -5.82 -30.39
N ASN A 13 13.82 -6.24 -29.89
CA ASN A 13 12.95 -5.38 -29.09
C ASN A 13 13.58 -5.00 -27.75
N ILE A 14 14.26 -5.93 -27.07
CA ILE A 14 14.96 -5.65 -25.80
C ILE A 14 16.15 -4.73 -26.03
N THR A 15 16.98 -5.02 -27.03
CA THR A 15 18.17 -4.23 -27.36
C THR A 15 17.82 -2.80 -27.73
N ASN A 16 16.72 -2.59 -28.45
CA ASN A 16 16.31 -1.26 -28.93
C ASN A 16 15.29 -0.57 -28.02
N ARG A 17 14.96 -1.15 -26.86
CA ARG A 17 13.98 -0.57 -25.93
C ARG A 17 14.51 0.76 -25.41
N GLN A 18 13.80 1.84 -25.73
CA GLN A 18 14.12 3.15 -25.18
C GLN A 18 13.88 3.17 -23.67
N PRO A 19 14.80 3.75 -22.86
CA PRO A 19 14.55 3.97 -21.45
C PRO A 19 13.28 4.77 -21.25
N MET A 20 12.48 4.41 -20.23
CA MET A 20 11.34 5.25 -19.87
C MET A 20 11.87 6.58 -19.30
N PRO A 21 11.31 7.72 -19.70
CA PRO A 21 11.67 9.00 -19.08
C PRO A 21 11.34 8.93 -17.59
N VAL A 22 12.30 9.29 -16.75
CA VAL A 22 12.13 9.38 -15.29
C VAL A 22 12.41 10.81 -14.85
N SER A 23 11.60 11.31 -13.92
CA SER A 23 11.85 12.57 -13.23
C SER A 23 12.64 12.31 -11.94
N MET A 24 13.32 13.34 -11.43
CA MET A 24 13.88 13.27 -10.09
C MET A 24 12.76 13.09 -9.06
N PRO A 25 12.91 12.19 -8.08
CA PRO A 25 11.92 12.01 -7.04
C PRO A 25 11.88 13.23 -6.11
N ASP A 26 10.75 13.42 -5.45
CA ASP A 26 10.62 14.37 -4.35
C ASP A 26 11.56 14.02 -3.18
N SER A 27 11.71 14.94 -2.23
CA SER A 27 12.48 14.68 -1.03
C SER A 27 11.91 13.47 -0.25
N LEU A 28 12.80 12.73 0.44
CA LEU A 28 12.40 11.58 1.26
C LEU A 28 11.31 11.94 2.27
N ALA A 29 11.37 13.15 2.83
CA ALA A 29 10.39 13.63 3.79
C ALA A 29 8.96 13.69 3.21
N ASN A 30 8.83 13.99 1.92
CA ASN A 30 7.55 14.06 1.23
C ASN A 30 7.04 12.68 0.78
N LEU A 31 7.96 11.77 0.42
CA LEU A 31 7.61 10.45 -0.10
C LEU A 31 7.36 9.42 1.01
N TRP A 32 8.07 9.54 2.13
CA TRP A 32 8.02 8.52 3.19
C TRP A 32 6.62 8.37 3.76
N ALA A 33 6.10 7.13 3.71
CA ALA A 33 4.80 6.76 4.26
C ALA A 33 3.62 7.66 3.79
N SER A 34 3.76 8.31 2.63
CA SER A 34 2.75 9.22 2.07
C SER A 34 1.41 8.50 1.82
N ASP A 35 1.48 7.24 1.39
CA ASP A 35 0.34 6.35 1.08
C ASP A 35 0.12 5.26 2.15
N VAL A 36 0.55 5.52 3.39
CA VAL A 36 0.32 4.62 4.54
C VAL A 36 -0.57 5.32 5.56
N PHE A 37 -1.61 4.65 6.06
CA PHE A 37 -2.44 5.17 7.16
C PHE A 37 -1.73 5.00 8.50
N THR A 38 -0.74 5.85 8.76
CA THR A 38 0.14 5.79 9.94
C THR A 38 -0.59 6.16 11.24
N LEU A 39 0.02 5.88 12.40
CA LEU A 39 -0.51 6.30 13.71
C LEU A 39 -0.76 7.82 13.80
N SER A 40 0.07 8.64 13.16
CA SER A 40 -0.15 10.09 13.12
C SER A 40 -1.44 10.45 12.37
N LYS A 41 -1.66 9.85 11.20
CA LYS A 41 -2.88 10.05 10.40
C LYS A 41 -4.11 9.48 11.10
N MET A 42 -3.99 8.33 11.76
CA MET A 42 -5.02 7.76 12.62
C MET A 42 -5.40 8.71 13.75
N LYS A 43 -4.43 9.36 14.41
CA LYS A 43 -4.67 10.33 15.48
C LYS A 43 -5.46 11.55 15.01
N GLU A 44 -5.24 11.98 13.77
CA GLU A 44 -5.96 13.09 13.15
C GLU A 44 -7.37 12.69 12.69
N SER A 45 -7.56 11.42 12.32
CA SER A 45 -8.81 10.93 11.70
C SER A 45 -9.77 10.26 12.69
N LEU A 46 -9.28 9.77 13.83
CA LEU A 46 -10.06 8.97 14.77
C LEU A 46 -10.41 9.74 16.05
N PRO A 47 -11.57 9.45 16.68
CA PRO A 47 -11.87 9.89 18.03
C PRO A 47 -10.78 9.45 19.02
N LYS A 48 -10.54 10.27 20.05
CA LYS A 48 -9.46 10.06 21.03
C LYS A 48 -9.47 8.67 21.67
N ASP A 49 -10.64 8.16 22.02
CA ASP A 49 -10.77 6.87 22.71
C ASP A 49 -10.58 5.69 21.74
N VAL A 50 -11.07 5.82 20.51
CA VAL A 50 -10.84 4.85 19.43
C VAL A 50 -9.34 4.78 19.08
N PHE A 51 -8.69 5.94 18.89
CA PHE A 51 -7.25 6.00 18.62
C PHE A 51 -6.43 5.34 19.72
N LYS A 52 -6.75 5.59 21.00
CA LYS A 52 -6.07 4.96 22.13
C LYS A 52 -6.22 3.44 22.11
N SER A 53 -7.43 2.95 21.85
CA SER A 53 -7.71 1.51 21.80
C SER A 53 -6.94 0.83 20.65
N VAL A 54 -7.02 1.36 19.42
CA VAL A 54 -6.23 0.84 18.27
C VAL A 54 -4.74 0.90 18.54
N LYS A 55 -4.24 2.02 19.06
CA LYS A 55 -2.82 2.19 19.38
C LYS A 55 -2.36 1.12 20.37
N LYS A 56 -3.15 0.85 21.41
CA LYS A 56 -2.86 -0.20 22.39
C LYS A 56 -2.78 -1.57 21.71
N THR A 57 -3.76 -1.93 20.88
CA THR A 57 -3.78 -3.18 20.09
C THR A 57 -2.51 -3.32 19.25
N ILE A 58 -2.08 -2.26 18.56
CA ILE A 58 -0.86 -2.27 17.72
C ILE A 58 0.42 -2.44 18.55
N GLU A 59 0.55 -1.73 19.67
CA GLU A 59 1.78 -1.74 20.49
C GLU A 59 1.93 -3.00 21.35
N THR A 60 0.82 -3.61 21.76
CA THR A 60 0.80 -4.75 22.70
C THR A 60 0.53 -6.09 22.03
N GLY A 61 -0.09 -6.08 20.85
CA GLY A 61 -0.57 -7.31 20.20
C GLY A 61 -1.82 -7.92 20.87
N GLU A 62 -2.48 -7.18 21.77
CA GLU A 62 -3.79 -7.58 22.31
C GLU A 62 -4.84 -7.69 21.19
N ALA A 63 -5.95 -8.38 21.48
CA ALA A 63 -7.07 -8.46 20.54
C ALA A 63 -7.67 -7.09 20.24
N LEU A 64 -8.07 -6.85 18.98
CA LEU A 64 -8.79 -5.64 18.60
C LEU A 64 -10.19 -5.65 19.23
N ASP A 65 -10.56 -4.53 19.84
CA ASP A 65 -11.92 -4.33 20.31
C ASP A 65 -12.87 -4.19 19.11
N VAL A 66 -13.79 -5.15 18.97
CA VAL A 66 -14.74 -5.20 17.85
C VAL A 66 -15.66 -3.98 17.83
N SER A 67 -15.94 -3.37 18.98
CA SER A 67 -16.83 -2.21 19.07
C SER A 67 -16.28 -0.96 18.37
N ILE A 68 -14.95 -0.88 18.20
CA ILE A 68 -14.31 0.25 17.50
C ILE A 68 -14.02 -0.04 16.02
N ALA A 69 -14.17 -1.30 15.58
CA ALA A 69 -13.73 -1.74 14.27
C ALA A 69 -14.41 -0.97 13.12
N ASP A 70 -15.72 -0.74 13.21
CA ASP A 70 -16.47 -0.01 12.18
C ASP A 70 -16.04 1.45 12.07
N ILE A 71 -15.71 2.10 13.20
CA ILE A 71 -15.23 3.48 13.23
C ILE A 71 -13.86 3.57 12.56
N VAL A 72 -12.98 2.62 12.85
CA VAL A 72 -11.66 2.53 12.23
C VAL A 72 -11.77 2.28 10.73
N ALA A 73 -12.63 1.35 10.31
CA ALA A 73 -12.86 1.02 8.91
C ALA A 73 -13.40 2.21 8.12
N LEU A 74 -14.33 2.97 8.70
CA LEU A 74 -14.86 4.19 8.08
C LEU A 74 -13.78 5.26 7.90
N ALA A 75 -13.00 5.56 8.94
CA ALA A 75 -11.91 6.53 8.86
C ALA A 75 -10.82 6.10 7.85
N MET A 76 -10.48 4.81 7.81
CA MET A 76 -9.55 4.25 6.82
C MET A 76 -10.08 4.41 5.39
N LYS A 77 -11.36 4.14 5.18
CA LYS A 77 -12.03 4.31 3.89
C LYS A 77 -11.99 5.77 3.45
N ASP A 78 -12.38 6.71 4.31
CA ASP A 78 -12.43 8.13 3.97
C ASP A 78 -11.03 8.66 3.64
N TRP A 79 -10.03 8.27 4.42
CA TRP A 79 -8.63 8.57 4.12
C TRP A 79 -8.19 7.98 2.78
N ALA A 80 -8.49 6.71 2.50
CA ALA A 80 -8.10 6.06 1.25
C ALA A 80 -8.80 6.70 0.02
N LEU A 81 -10.08 7.06 0.15
CA LEU A 81 -10.83 7.78 -0.87
C LEU A 81 -10.23 9.16 -1.16
N SER A 82 -9.78 9.88 -0.13
CA SER A 82 -9.07 11.17 -0.32
C SER A 82 -7.77 11.03 -1.13
N LYS A 83 -7.21 9.82 -1.18
CA LYS A 83 -6.02 9.44 -1.94
C LYS A 83 -6.35 8.85 -3.32
N GLY A 84 -7.63 8.77 -3.69
CA GLY A 84 -8.10 8.22 -4.97
C GLY A 84 -8.21 6.69 -5.01
N ALA A 85 -8.20 6.01 -3.86
CA ALA A 85 -8.43 4.57 -3.83
C ALA A 85 -9.87 4.24 -4.25
N LEU A 86 -10.05 3.16 -5.01
CA LEU A 86 -11.36 2.72 -5.50
C LEU A 86 -11.78 1.34 -4.96
N TYR A 87 -10.81 0.57 -4.48
CA TYR A 87 -11.00 -0.81 -4.04
C TYR A 87 -10.25 -1.05 -2.74
N TYR A 88 -10.68 -2.05 -1.99
CA TYR A 88 -9.94 -2.59 -0.86
C TYR A 88 -9.72 -4.09 -1.07
N ALA A 89 -8.65 -4.62 -0.49
CA ALA A 89 -8.34 -6.04 -0.48
C ALA A 89 -7.67 -6.41 0.83
N HIS A 90 -7.90 -7.64 1.29
CA HIS A 90 -7.10 -8.23 2.36
C HIS A 90 -5.77 -8.71 1.76
N VAL A 91 -4.71 -7.94 1.97
CA VAL A 91 -3.36 -8.34 1.55
C VAL A 91 -2.76 -9.25 2.61
N PHE A 92 -2.58 -10.51 2.25
CA PHE A 92 -1.89 -11.51 3.07
C PHE A 92 -1.05 -12.41 2.17
N TYR A 93 0.01 -12.99 2.72
CA TYR A 93 0.86 -13.95 2.02
C TYR A 93 0.47 -15.35 2.46
N PRO A 94 -0.34 -16.09 1.69
CA PRO A 94 -0.74 -17.44 2.04
C PRO A 94 0.46 -18.39 2.03
N LEU A 95 0.38 -19.45 2.83
CA LEU A 95 1.27 -20.60 2.70
C LEU A 95 0.81 -21.39 1.46
N THR A 96 1.45 -21.14 0.31
CA THR A 96 1.01 -21.73 -0.97
C THR A 96 1.51 -23.16 -1.22
N ASN A 97 2.26 -23.77 -0.28
CA ASN A 97 2.84 -25.11 -0.42
C ASN A 97 2.84 -25.90 0.91
N ALA A 98 1.69 -26.42 1.33
CA ALA A 98 1.61 -27.51 2.31
C ALA A 98 1.44 -28.84 1.56
#